data_AF-A0A550GWQ5-F1
#
_entry.id   AF-A0A550GWQ5-F1
#
_cell.length_a   1.000
_cell.length_b   1.000
_cell.length_c   1.000
_cell.angle_alpha   90.00
_cell.angle_beta   90.00
_cell.angle_gamma   90.00
#
_symmetry.space_group_name_H-M   'P 1'
#
loop_
_entity.id
_entity.type
_entity.pdbx_description
1 polymer ?
#
loop_
_entity_poly.entity_id
_entity_poly.type
_entity_poly.pdbx_seq_one_letter_code
_entity_poly.pdbx_strand_id
1 'polypeptide(L)'
;MDLLLAILTMVFVFFLLLTAAIKDYQTREVSNWIWLIGLFGLPFTIYRVGTTGLWLLFGFQAVLVFFLVIASFRLGFLGGADGKAILIISLLYPWILLDPVWLLIAPFVVLFGGFLLVGIHSIWLLLQNRLAWNLISRNEERAQKPERKIFWFTRRFSPSLIENNQWRQVEVPLVSYIFLVYTILVILTSVFL
;
A
#
# COMPACT_ATOMS: atom_id res chain seq x y z
N MET A 1 -9.69 -0.30 -29.81
CA MET A 1 -10.70 -0.71 -28.80
C MET A 1 -10.02 -1.21 -27.53
N ASP A 2 -8.93 -1.97 -27.65
CA ASP A 2 -8.28 -2.64 -26.52
C ASP A 2 -7.58 -1.69 -25.53
N LEU A 3 -7.03 -0.57 -26.01
CA LEU A 3 -6.41 0.44 -25.13
C LEU A 3 -7.43 1.13 -24.22
N LEU A 4 -8.59 1.53 -24.78
CA LEU A 4 -9.66 2.14 -23.99
C LEU A 4 -10.15 1.19 -22.90
N LEU A 5 -10.33 -0.08 -23.23
CA LEU A 5 -10.75 -1.10 -22.28
C LEU A 5 -9.71 -1.32 -21.17
N ALA A 6 -8.42 -1.31 -21.52
CA ALA A 6 -7.33 -1.40 -20.56
C ALA A 6 -7.33 -0.20 -19.58
N ILE A 7 -7.48 1.02 -20.11
CA ILE A 7 -7.55 2.25 -19.30
C ILE A 7 -8.77 2.21 -18.37
N LEU A 8 -9.95 1.83 -18.88
CA LEU A 8 -11.15 1.72 -18.05
C LEU A 8 -10.97 0.69 -16.93
N THR A 9 -10.34 -0.45 -17.22
CA THR A 9 -10.05 -1.49 -16.23
C THR A 9 -9.08 -0.97 -15.16
N MET A 10 -8.03 -0.24 -15.56
CA MET A 10 -7.11 0.40 -14.61
C MET A 10 -7.80 1.41 -13.71
N VAL A 11 -8.61 2.29 -14.30
CA VAL A 11 -9.35 3.33 -13.55
C VAL A 11 -10.31 2.67 -12.57
N PHE A 12 -10.99 1.60 -12.99
CA PHE A 12 -11.85 0.81 -12.13
C PHE A 12 -11.08 0.20 -10.95
N VAL A 13 -9.97 -0.50 -11.21
CA VAL A 13 -9.11 -1.08 -10.16
C VAL A 13 -8.57 0.01 -9.24
N PHE A 14 -8.17 1.15 -9.78
CA PHE A 14 -7.67 2.29 -9.02
C PHE A 14 -8.69 2.77 -8.00
N PHE A 15 -9.93 3.06 -8.43
CA PHE A 15 -10.98 3.51 -7.51
C PHE A 15 -11.36 2.44 -6.50
N LEU A 16 -11.35 1.17 -6.89
CA LEU A 16 -11.60 0.05 -5.99
C LEU A 16 -10.57 -0.01 -4.86
N LEU A 17 -9.27 0.06 -5.21
CA LEU A 17 -8.18 0.02 -4.25
C LEU A 17 -8.13 1.29 -3.39
N LEU A 18 -8.40 2.45 -3.97
CA LEU A 18 -8.49 3.71 -3.23
C LEU A 18 -9.60 3.62 -2.18
N THR A 19 -10.77 3.09 -2.56
CA THR A 19 -11.88 2.88 -1.63
C THR A 19 -11.51 1.89 -0.53
N ALA A 20 -10.85 0.78 -0.87
CA ALA A 20 -10.36 -0.20 0.10
C ALA A 20 -9.35 0.43 1.07
N ALA A 21 -8.40 1.23 0.58
CA ALA A 21 -7.39 1.91 1.39
C ALA A 21 -8.00 2.95 2.33
N ILE A 22 -8.98 3.74 1.85
CA ILE A 22 -9.72 4.70 2.70
C ILE A 22 -10.46 3.95 3.81
N LYS A 23 -11.12 2.83 3.49
CA LYS A 23 -11.83 2.02 4.49
C LYS A 23 -10.87 1.38 5.48
N ASP A 24 -9.74 0.85 5.02
CA ASP A 24 -8.71 0.31 5.91
C ASP A 24 -8.18 1.38 6.88
N TYR A 25 -7.95 2.60 6.38
CA TYR A 25 -7.53 3.72 7.23
C TYR A 25 -8.59 4.13 8.27
N GLN A 26 -9.87 4.16 7.88
CA GLN A 26 -10.96 4.63 8.73
C GLN A 26 -11.39 3.60 9.78
N THR A 27 -11.59 2.35 9.37
CA THR A 27 -12.26 1.33 10.19
C THR A 27 -11.38 0.12 10.48
N ARG A 28 -10.18 0.03 9.90
CA ARG A 28 -9.27 -1.15 9.98
C ARG A 28 -9.91 -2.47 9.53
N GLU A 29 -11.07 -2.38 8.89
CA GLU A 29 -11.85 -3.52 8.41
C GLU A 29 -12.36 -3.20 7.01
N VAL A 30 -11.80 -3.90 6.02
CA VAL A 30 -12.25 -3.81 4.62
C VAL A 30 -13.28 -4.90 4.36
N SER A 31 -14.53 -4.50 4.11
CA SER A 31 -15.62 -5.42 3.85
C SER A 31 -15.37 -6.28 2.61
N ASN A 32 -15.80 -7.55 2.66
CA ASN A 32 -15.71 -8.47 1.53
C ASN A 32 -16.47 -8.00 0.29
N TRP A 33 -17.48 -7.14 0.47
CA TRP A 33 -18.26 -6.56 -0.63
C TRP A 33 -17.41 -5.76 -1.62
N ILE A 34 -16.35 -5.08 -1.16
CA ILE A 34 -15.47 -4.33 -2.05
C ILE A 34 -14.77 -5.28 -3.02
N TRP A 35 -14.28 -6.42 -2.54
CA TRP A 35 -13.61 -7.40 -3.39
C TRP A 35 -14.57 -8.09 -4.37
N LEU A 36 -15.82 -8.31 -3.96
CA LEU A 36 -16.87 -8.82 -4.85
C LEU A 36 -17.19 -7.84 -5.98
N ILE A 37 -17.23 -6.53 -5.70
CA ILE A 37 -17.37 -5.50 -6.74
C ILE A 37 -16.20 -5.58 -7.71
N GLY A 38 -14.98 -5.81 -7.23
CA GLY A 38 -13.80 -6.00 -8.08
C GLY A 38 -13.98 -7.09 -9.14
N LEU A 39 -14.73 -8.15 -8.86
CA LEU A 39 -14.98 -9.23 -9.82
C LEU A 39 -15.77 -8.76 -11.07
N PHE A 40 -16.44 -7.60 -11.05
CA PHE A 40 -17.06 -7.02 -12.25
C PHE A 40 -16.03 -6.65 -13.34
N GLY A 41 -14.75 -6.53 -12.99
CA GLY A 41 -13.69 -6.35 -13.98
C GLY A 41 -13.33 -7.62 -14.76
N LEU A 42 -13.65 -8.82 -14.22
CA LEU A 42 -13.22 -10.09 -14.80
C LEU A 42 -13.71 -10.34 -16.24
N PRO A 43 -14.98 -10.04 -16.59
CA PRO A 43 -15.44 -10.21 -17.98
C PRO A 43 -14.57 -9.47 -19.00
N PHE A 44 -14.05 -8.28 -18.63
CA PHE A 44 -13.16 -7.53 -19.50
C PHE A 44 -11.79 -8.21 -19.64
N THR A 45 -11.23 -8.74 -18.57
CA THR A 45 -10.01 -9.55 -18.66
C THR A 45 -10.23 -10.79 -19.52
N ILE A 46 -11.32 -11.54 -19.28
CA ILE A 46 -11.64 -12.78 -20.00
C ILE A 46 -11.82 -12.50 -21.50
N TYR A 47 -12.55 -11.45 -21.86
CA TYR A 47 -12.69 -11.01 -23.24
C TYR A 47 -11.32 -10.79 -23.89
N ARG A 48 -10.40 -10.12 -23.19
CA ARG A 48 -9.06 -9.79 -23.71
C ARG A 48 -8.13 -10.99 -23.78
N VAL A 49 -8.17 -11.88 -22.81
CA VAL A 49 -7.44 -13.16 -22.88
C VAL A 49 -7.96 -13.99 -24.07
N GLY A 50 -9.27 -13.94 -24.34
CA GLY A 50 -9.88 -14.56 -25.49
C GLY A 50 -9.41 -13.99 -26.83
N THR A 51 -9.30 -12.67 -26.97
CA THR A 51 -8.84 -12.04 -28.21
C THR A 51 -7.35 -12.20 -28.45
N THR A 52 -6.54 -12.33 -27.40
CA THR A 52 -5.08 -12.51 -27.49
C THR A 52 -4.64 -13.98 -27.51
N GLY A 53 -5.51 -14.92 -27.14
CA GLY A 53 -5.21 -16.36 -27.09
C GLY A 53 -4.34 -16.78 -25.90
N LEU A 54 -4.10 -15.90 -24.92
CA LEU A 54 -3.14 -16.12 -23.82
C LEU A 54 -3.73 -16.89 -22.62
N TRP A 55 -4.67 -17.81 -22.86
CA TRP A 55 -5.39 -18.54 -21.80
C TRP A 55 -4.48 -19.29 -20.83
N LEU A 56 -3.46 -19.97 -21.35
CA LEU A 56 -2.50 -20.72 -20.52
C LEU A 56 -1.71 -19.79 -19.61
N LEU A 57 -1.27 -18.64 -20.13
CA LEU A 57 -0.50 -17.67 -19.36
C LEU A 57 -1.37 -17.01 -18.27
N PHE A 58 -2.61 -16.66 -18.60
CA PHE A 58 -3.60 -16.17 -17.62
C PHE A 58 -3.86 -17.19 -16.51
N GLY A 59 -4.11 -18.45 -16.85
CA GLY A 59 -4.34 -19.50 -15.88
C GLY A 59 -3.12 -19.73 -14.97
N PHE A 60 -1.92 -19.80 -15.56
CA PHE A 60 -0.68 -19.96 -14.80
C PHE A 60 -0.44 -18.80 -13.85
N GLN A 61 -0.62 -17.56 -14.32
CA GLN A 61 -0.47 -16.36 -13.51
C GLN A 61 -1.47 -16.30 -12.36
N ALA A 62 -2.74 -16.62 -12.60
CA ALA A 62 -3.77 -16.67 -11.55
C ALA A 62 -3.43 -17.69 -10.46
N VAL A 63 -2.98 -18.90 -10.85
CA VAL A 63 -2.56 -19.95 -9.92
C VAL A 63 -1.32 -19.51 -9.13
N LEU A 64 -0.32 -18.96 -9.80
CA LEU A 64 0.91 -18.48 -9.17
C LEU A 64 0.62 -17.43 -8.09
N VAL A 65 -0.19 -16.42 -8.43
CA VAL A 65 -0.55 -15.35 -7.49
C VAL A 65 -1.37 -15.88 -6.33
N PHE A 66 -2.29 -16.82 -6.58
CA PHE A 66 -3.07 -17.46 -5.53
C PHE A 66 -2.17 -18.15 -4.49
N PHE A 67 -1.21 -18.96 -4.93
CA PHE A 67 -0.26 -19.59 -4.02
C PHE A 67 0.65 -18.58 -3.32
N LEU A 68 1.11 -17.55 -4.04
CA LEU A 68 1.95 -16.49 -3.46
C LEU A 68 1.23 -15.73 -2.33
N VAL A 69 -0.03 -15.37 -2.55
CA VAL A 69 -0.86 -14.67 -1.56
C VAL A 69 -1.15 -15.57 -0.36
N ILE A 70 -1.51 -16.84 -0.59
CA ILE A 70 -1.75 -17.78 0.51
C ILE A 70 -0.47 -18.02 1.33
N ALA A 71 0.66 -18.26 0.68
CA ALA A 71 1.94 -18.45 1.35
C ALA A 71 2.29 -17.21 2.19
N SER A 72 2.18 -16.02 1.60
CA SER A 72 2.45 -14.76 2.30
C SER A 72 1.51 -14.52 3.48
N PHE A 73 0.23 -14.84 3.34
CA PHE A 73 -0.74 -14.76 4.44
C PHE A 73 -0.40 -15.74 5.57
N ARG A 74 -0.06 -16.99 5.22
CA ARG A 74 0.32 -18.03 6.20
C ARG A 74 1.62 -17.72 6.94
N LEU A 75 2.57 -17.07 6.27
CA LEU A 75 3.84 -16.63 6.85
C LEU A 75 3.69 -15.33 7.65
N GLY A 76 2.52 -14.69 7.64
CA GLY A 76 2.26 -13.44 8.35
C GLY A 76 2.83 -12.19 7.67
N PHE A 77 3.24 -12.28 6.40
CA PHE A 77 3.77 -11.15 5.64
C PHE A 77 2.69 -10.21 5.10
N LEU A 78 1.50 -10.73 4.80
CA LEU A 78 0.39 -9.96 4.24
C LEU A 78 -0.86 -10.05 5.10
N GLY A 79 -1.56 -8.94 5.25
CA GLY A 79 -2.90 -8.90 5.81
C GLY A 79 -3.93 -9.53 4.87
N GLY A 80 -5.11 -9.84 5.41
CA GLY A 80 -6.21 -10.41 4.61
C GLY A 80 -6.75 -9.46 3.54
N ALA A 81 -6.70 -8.14 3.78
CA ALA A 81 -7.09 -7.13 2.79
C ALA A 81 -6.04 -7.00 1.68
N ASP A 82 -4.76 -6.93 2.03
CA ASP A 82 -3.65 -6.81 1.08
C ASP A 82 -3.58 -7.99 0.12
N GLY A 83 -3.77 -9.22 0.64
CA GLY A 83 -3.81 -10.43 -0.19
C GLY A 83 -4.93 -10.39 -1.22
N LYS A 84 -6.12 -9.92 -0.83
CA LYS A 84 -7.27 -9.77 -1.75
C LYS A 84 -7.02 -8.67 -2.77
N ALA A 85 -6.39 -7.57 -2.38
CA ALA A 85 -5.99 -6.51 -3.29
C ALA A 85 -5.03 -7.02 -4.38
N ILE A 86 -4.01 -7.78 -3.99
CA ILE A 86 -3.03 -8.37 -4.93
C ILE A 86 -3.71 -9.33 -5.89
N LEU A 87 -4.63 -10.17 -5.41
CA LEU A 87 -5.42 -11.07 -6.27
C LEU A 87 -6.21 -10.27 -7.30
N ILE A 88 -6.94 -9.23 -6.88
CA ILE A 88 -7.76 -8.43 -7.78
C ILE A 88 -6.90 -7.67 -8.79
N ILE A 89 -5.80 -7.04 -8.36
CA ILE A 89 -4.86 -6.37 -9.26
C ILE A 89 -4.33 -7.36 -10.29
N SER A 90 -3.91 -8.54 -9.86
CA SER A 90 -3.32 -9.55 -10.73
C SER A 90 -4.33 -10.08 -11.76
N LEU A 91 -5.58 -10.32 -11.36
CA LEU A 91 -6.63 -10.80 -12.24
C LEU A 91 -7.14 -9.73 -13.21
N LEU A 92 -7.10 -8.46 -12.82
CA LEU A 92 -7.58 -7.34 -13.63
C LEU A 92 -6.45 -6.58 -14.33
N TYR A 93 -5.22 -7.05 -14.18
CA TYR A 93 -4.05 -6.36 -14.69
C TYR A 93 -4.13 -6.20 -16.22
N PRO A 94 -3.78 -5.04 -16.79
CA PRO A 94 -3.99 -4.78 -18.21
C PRO A 94 -2.97 -5.51 -19.10
N TRP A 95 -3.36 -6.68 -19.61
CA TRP A 95 -2.60 -7.53 -20.55
C TRP A 95 -2.11 -6.88 -21.86
N ILE A 96 -2.50 -5.62 -22.18
CA ILE A 96 -2.23 -4.99 -23.49
C ILE A 96 -0.97 -4.14 -23.46
N LEU A 97 -0.59 -3.66 -22.26
CA LEU A 97 0.47 -2.69 -22.11
C LEU A 97 1.83 -3.33 -21.91
N LEU A 98 1.86 -4.65 -21.68
CA LEU A 98 3.03 -5.35 -21.23
C LEU A 98 3.24 -6.64 -22.04
N ASP A 99 4.51 -6.90 -22.37
CA ASP A 99 4.98 -8.16 -22.93
C ASP A 99 4.53 -9.35 -22.05
N PRO A 100 4.19 -10.52 -22.62
CA PRO A 100 3.95 -11.77 -21.89
C PRO A 100 4.88 -12.04 -20.69
N VAL A 101 6.16 -11.66 -20.78
CA VAL A 101 7.12 -11.81 -19.68
C VAL A 101 6.75 -10.96 -18.47
N TRP A 102 6.34 -9.72 -18.69
CA TRP A 102 5.98 -8.78 -17.64
C TRP A 102 4.71 -9.20 -16.89
N LEU A 103 3.82 -9.97 -17.51
CA LEU A 103 2.62 -10.51 -16.86
C LEU A 103 2.93 -11.47 -15.72
N LEU A 104 4.04 -12.22 -15.83
CA LEU A 104 4.51 -13.12 -14.77
C LEU A 104 5.16 -12.34 -13.61
N ILE A 105 5.77 -11.20 -13.93
CA ILE A 105 6.60 -10.42 -13.00
C ILE A 105 5.76 -9.36 -12.28
N ALA A 106 4.69 -8.84 -12.90
CA ALA A 106 3.87 -7.75 -12.38
C ALA A 106 3.33 -7.98 -10.95
N PRO A 107 2.82 -9.17 -10.57
CA PRO A 107 2.37 -9.41 -9.19
C PRO A 107 3.50 -9.29 -8.17
N PHE A 108 4.72 -9.72 -8.54
CA PHE A 108 5.90 -9.57 -7.70
C PHE A 108 6.34 -8.11 -7.63
N VAL A 109 6.29 -7.36 -8.73
CA VAL A 109 6.61 -5.92 -8.73
C VAL A 109 5.69 -5.15 -7.80
N VAL A 110 4.38 -5.42 -7.84
CA VAL A 110 3.41 -4.79 -6.95
C VAL A 110 3.68 -5.17 -5.49
N LEU A 111 3.91 -6.45 -5.22
CA LEU A 111 4.17 -6.95 -3.86
C LEU A 111 5.49 -6.40 -3.28
N PHE A 112 6.62 -6.58 -3.99
CA PHE A 112 7.92 -6.11 -3.54
C PHE A 112 8.01 -4.58 -3.53
N GLY A 113 7.42 -3.91 -4.52
CA GLY A 113 7.31 -2.45 -4.55
C GLY A 113 6.59 -1.91 -3.32
N GLY A 114 5.48 -2.56 -2.92
CA GLY A 114 4.77 -2.24 -1.69
C GLY A 114 5.66 -2.40 -0.45
N PHE A 115 6.35 -3.53 -0.30
CA PHE A 115 7.27 -3.75 0.84
C PHE A 115 8.41 -2.73 0.89
N LEU A 116 9.01 -2.40 -0.26
CA LEU A 116 10.07 -1.40 -0.34
C LEU A 116 9.57 -0.02 0.10
N LEU A 117 8.38 0.38 -0.36
CA LEU A 117 7.78 1.66 0.02
C LEU A 117 7.49 1.73 1.52
N VAL A 118 6.92 0.67 2.11
CA VAL A 118 6.70 0.59 3.56
C VAL A 118 8.03 0.64 4.32
N GLY A 119 9.06 -0.05 3.83
CA GLY A 119 10.40 -0.02 4.41
C GLY A 119 11.02 1.38 4.39
N ILE A 120 10.98 2.06 3.24
CA ILE A 120 11.46 3.44 3.07
C ILE A 120 10.71 4.39 4.00
N HIS A 121 9.37 4.26 4.07
CA HIS A 121 8.55 5.08 4.96
C HIS A 121 8.92 4.88 6.43
N SER A 122 9.15 3.63 6.85
CA SER A 122 9.54 3.29 8.22
C SER A 122 10.90 3.91 8.58
N ILE A 123 11.88 3.84 7.67
CA ILE A 123 13.19 4.49 7.86
C ILE A 123 13.03 6.01 7.98
N TRP A 124 12.20 6.61 7.12
CA TRP A 124 11.91 8.04 7.16
C TRP A 124 11.32 8.49 8.50
N LEU A 125 10.33 7.76 9.03
CA LEU A 125 9.73 8.04 10.34
C LEU A 125 10.77 7.93 11.47
N LEU A 126 11.66 6.94 11.42
CA LEU A 126 12.74 6.81 12.41
C LEU A 126 13.72 7.98 12.35
N LEU A 127 14.04 8.48 11.16
CA LEU A 127 14.88 9.67 10.99
C LEU A 127 14.20 10.92 11.54
N GLN A 128 12.91 11.11 11.28
CA GLN A 128 12.14 12.21 11.85
C GLN A 128 12.12 12.15 13.38
N ASN A 129 11.89 10.98 13.96
CA ASN A 129 11.90 10.78 15.41
C ASN A 129 13.28 11.07 16.00
N ARG A 130 14.36 10.63 15.35
CA ARG A 130 15.74 10.92 15.78
C ARG A 130 16.07 12.40 15.73
N LEU A 131 15.63 13.11 14.68
CA LEU A 131 15.83 14.55 14.55
C LEU A 131 15.05 15.32 15.61
N ALA A 132 13.78 14.96 15.83
CA ALA A 132 12.95 15.55 16.88
C ALA A 132 13.57 15.39 18.26
N TRP A 133 14.10 14.18 18.56
CA TRP A 133 14.80 13.91 19.82
C TRP A 133 16.03 14.81 20.00
N ASN A 134 16.87 14.96 18.97
CA ASN A 134 18.07 15.79 19.04
C ASN A 134 17.74 17.28 19.24
N LEU A 135 16.60 17.76 18.73
CA LEU A 135 16.15 19.14 18.94
C LEU A 135 15.66 19.36 20.37
N ILE A 136 14.91 18.40 20.92
CA ILE A 136 14.44 18.43 22.31
C ILE A 136 15.64 18.37 23.27
N SER A 137 16.57 17.43 23.07
CA SER A 137 17.74 17.28 23.95
C SER A 137 18.63 18.52 23.95
N ARG A 138 18.80 19.18 22.81
CA ARG A 138 19.53 20.47 22.72
C ARG A 138 18.81 21.62 23.42
N ASN A 139 17.48 21.60 23.45
CA ASN A 139 16.68 22.60 24.17
C ASN A 139 16.67 22.33 25.69
N GLU A 140 16.66 21.07 26.12
CA GLU A 140 16.78 20.68 27.53
C GLU A 140 18.18 20.98 28.09
N GLU A 141 19.25 20.77 27.33
CA GLU A 141 20.61 21.19 27.71
C GLU A 141 20.72 22.73 27.87
N ARG A 142 19.92 23.50 27.12
CA ARG A 142 19.82 24.97 27.28
C ARG A 142 18.93 25.39 28.45
N ALA A 143 18.04 24.54 28.94
CA ALA A 143 17.05 24.85 29.98
C ALA A 143 17.55 24.70 31.45
N GLN A 144 18.86 24.45 31.66
CA GLN A 144 19.58 24.40 32.95
C GLN A 144 19.31 23.23 33.91
N LYS A 145 20.42 22.60 34.34
CA LYS A 145 20.67 21.80 35.58
C LYS A 145 19.79 20.55 35.84
N PRO A 146 20.37 19.54 36.53
CA PRO A 146 20.00 18.16 36.36
C PRO A 146 18.94 17.72 37.38
N GLU A 147 17.72 17.45 36.94
CA GLU A 147 16.89 16.46 37.62
C GLU A 147 16.69 15.27 36.68
N ARG A 148 17.60 14.30 36.84
CA ARG A 148 17.50 12.97 36.23
C ARG A 148 16.21 12.31 36.69
N LYS A 149 15.11 12.51 35.97
CA LYS A 149 13.98 11.58 35.96
C LYS A 149 13.95 10.88 34.61
N ILE A 150 14.91 9.95 34.48
CA ILE A 150 14.74 8.58 33.96
C ILE A 150 13.47 8.46 33.08
N PHE A 151 13.60 8.92 31.83
CA PHE A 151 12.59 8.81 30.77
C PHE A 151 12.70 7.43 30.11
N TRP A 152 12.56 6.37 30.91
CA TRP A 152 12.64 4.98 30.42
C TRP A 152 11.26 4.36 30.12
N PHE A 153 10.18 5.15 30.08
CA PHE A 153 8.84 4.59 30.06
C PHE A 153 8.07 4.82 28.76
N THR A 154 8.39 3.96 27.79
CA THR A 154 7.54 3.54 26.67
C THR A 154 6.25 2.82 27.09
N ARG A 155 5.57 3.19 28.18
CA ARG A 155 4.30 2.54 28.54
C ARG A 155 3.29 3.49 29.18
N ARG A 156 2.21 3.74 28.42
CA ARG A 156 1.04 4.57 28.73
C ARG A 156 1.30 6.07 28.62
N PHE A 157 0.66 6.67 27.61
CA PHE A 157 -0.18 7.85 27.77
C PHE A 157 0.02 8.55 29.13
N SER A 158 0.96 9.49 29.19
CA SER A 158 1.02 10.43 30.32
C SER A 158 -0.15 11.40 30.13
N PRO A 159 -1.20 11.38 30.97
CA PRO A 159 -2.38 12.23 30.79
C PRO A 159 -2.04 13.72 30.94
N SER A 160 -0.94 14.05 31.61
CA SER A 160 -0.48 15.42 31.83
C SER A 160 0.04 16.14 30.58
N LEU A 161 0.38 15.41 29.51
CA LEU A 161 0.76 15.99 28.22
C LEU A 161 -0.43 16.16 27.26
N ILE A 162 -1.64 15.76 27.69
CA ILE A 162 -2.90 15.96 26.97
C ILE A 162 -3.51 17.32 27.34
N GLU A 163 -3.20 17.85 28.53
CA GLU A 163 -3.78 19.09 29.07
C GLU A 163 -3.23 20.37 28.42
N ASN A 164 -1.96 20.34 28.00
CA ASN A 164 -1.40 21.40 27.17
C ASN A 164 -1.55 21.01 25.71
N ASN A 165 -2.51 21.65 25.03
CA ASN A 165 -2.86 21.61 23.60
C ASN A 165 -1.69 21.92 22.60
N GLN A 166 -0.46 21.59 22.98
CA GLN A 166 0.79 21.76 22.24
C GLN A 166 0.98 20.68 21.16
N TRP A 167 0.12 19.65 21.08
CA TRP A 167 -0.02 18.80 19.89
C TRP A 167 -0.75 19.53 18.76
N ARG A 168 -0.41 20.80 18.51
CA ARG A 168 -0.79 21.48 17.28
C ARG A 168 -0.25 20.63 16.14
N GLN A 169 -1.14 19.79 15.64
CA GLN A 169 -1.21 19.24 14.32
C GLN A 169 0.13 19.32 13.61
N VAL A 170 1.04 18.39 13.95
CA VAL A 170 1.95 17.93 12.90
C VAL A 170 1.00 17.28 11.92
N GLU A 171 0.59 18.05 10.92
CA GLU A 171 -0.28 17.61 9.85
C GLU A 171 0.45 16.48 9.10
N VAL A 172 0.29 15.26 9.62
CA VAL A 172 0.59 14.01 8.93
C VAL A 172 -0.37 13.67 7.76
N PRO A 173 -1.52 14.36 7.49
CA PRO A 173 -2.32 14.01 6.33
C PRO A 173 -1.58 14.28 5.02
N LEU A 174 -0.77 15.34 4.91
CA LEU A 174 -0.12 15.69 3.64
C LEU A 174 0.95 14.67 3.23
N VAL A 175 1.78 14.22 4.18
CA VAL A 175 2.85 13.24 3.90
C VAL A 175 2.24 11.88 3.54
N SER A 176 1.18 11.47 4.22
CA SER A 176 0.48 10.21 3.92
C SER A 176 -0.20 10.26 2.54
N TYR A 177 -0.77 11.42 2.17
CA TYR A 177 -1.37 11.64 0.85
C TYR A 177 -0.33 11.69 -0.27
N ILE A 178 0.80 12.37 -0.04
CA ILE A 178 1.93 12.39 -0.98
C ILE A 178 2.49 10.98 -1.16
N PHE A 179 2.55 10.17 -0.09
CA PHE A 179 3.02 8.79 -0.15
C PHE A 179 2.05 7.89 -0.93
N LEU A 180 0.74 8.05 -0.71
CA LEU A 180 -0.29 7.37 -1.48
C LEU A 180 -0.21 7.74 -2.97
N VAL A 181 -0.13 9.04 -3.28
CA VAL A 181 -0.01 9.56 -4.64
C VAL A 181 1.29 9.12 -5.30
N TYR A 182 2.40 9.07 -4.57
CA TYR A 182 3.69 8.60 -5.08
C TYR A 182 3.68 7.09 -5.34
N THR A 183 3.08 6.30 -4.45
CA THR A 183 2.89 4.85 -4.64
C THR A 183 2.03 4.57 -5.88
N ILE A 184 0.96 5.34 -6.05
CA ILE A 184 0.09 5.29 -7.24
C ILE A 184 0.86 5.69 -8.50
N LEU A 185 1.67 6.75 -8.43
CA LEU A 185 2.50 7.22 -9.56
C LEU A 185 3.56 6.20 -9.95
N VAL A 186 4.21 5.52 -8.98
CA VAL A 186 5.18 4.46 -9.24
C VAL A 186 4.51 3.24 -9.86
N ILE A 187 3.32 2.86 -9.39
CA ILE A 187 2.52 1.80 -10.02
C ILE A 187 2.15 2.20 -11.46
N LEU A 188 1.73 3.45 -11.69
CA LEU A 188 1.40 3.94 -13.03
C LEU A 188 2.63 4.01 -13.95
N THR A 189 3.78 4.50 -13.48
CA THR A 189 5.00 4.61 -14.30
C THR A 189 5.65 3.27 -14.58
N SER A 190 5.56 2.31 -13.66
CA SER A 190 6.01 0.92 -13.89
C SER A 190 5.20 0.15 -14.93
N VAL A 191 4.06 0.70 -15.38
CA VAL A 191 3.24 0.13 -16.47
C VAL A 191 3.59 0.74 -17.84
N PHE A 192 4.34 1.85 -17.88
CA PHE A 192 4.72 2.56 -19.11
C PHE A 192 6.22 2.46 -19.45
N LEU A 193 6.98 1.66 -18.69
CA LEU A 193 8.37 1.26 -18.96
C LEU A 193 8.40 -0.22 -19.35
#